data_AF-A0AAE0XHE7-F1
#
_entry.id   AF-A0AAE0XHE7-F1
#
_cell.length_a   1.000
_cell.length_b   1.000
_cell.length_c   1.000
_cell.angle_alpha   90.00
_cell.angle_beta   90.00
_cell.angle_gamma   90.00
#
_symmetry.space_group_name_H-M   'P 1'
#
loop_
_entity.id
_entity.type
_entity.pdbx_description
1 polymer ?
#
loop_
_entity_poly.entity_id
_entity_poly.type
_entity_poly.pdbx_seq_one_letter_code
_entity_poly.pdbx_strand_id
1 'polypeptide(L)'
;MPRNTFNPVDGDQVTLRLKYGIHTVSLFVDPDWTFSHVTKELLAILRERYPGGLTPSLDEPQARAVPDSDAEVSIVYGVFKNVNDPSQGWKKLNAKDKDTVAGKKLTDQSVVAFALLDSDADEEDVQFDVVLPTLDDEDE
;
A
#
# COMPACT_ATOMS: atom_id res chain seq x y z
N MET A 1 -44.61 -5.27 12.32
CA MET A 1 -43.64 -5.12 11.21
C MET A 1 -42.25 -5.16 11.83
N PRO A 2 -41.41 -6.16 11.55
CA PRO A 2 -40.04 -6.16 12.06
C PRO A 2 -39.27 -5.04 11.34
N ARG A 3 -38.69 -4.13 12.11
CA ARG A 3 -37.75 -3.13 11.60
C ARG A 3 -36.50 -3.89 11.19
N ASN A 4 -36.31 -4.04 9.89
CA ASN A 4 -35.04 -4.52 9.35
C ASN A 4 -34.02 -3.40 9.54
N THR A 5 -33.47 -3.28 10.75
CA THR A 5 -32.24 -2.52 11.01
C THR A 5 -31.10 -3.30 10.35
N PHE A 6 -30.94 -3.11 9.04
CA PHE A 6 -29.68 -3.40 8.38
C PHE A 6 -28.75 -2.23 8.71
N ASN A 7 -28.21 -2.24 9.92
CA ASN A 7 -27.09 -1.40 10.29
C ASN A 7 -25.97 -2.36 10.68
N PRO A 8 -25.13 -2.80 9.72
CA PRO A 8 -23.78 -3.23 10.07
C PRO A 8 -23.02 -1.94 10.43
N VAL A 9 -23.32 -1.36 11.59
CA VAL A 9 -22.27 -0.64 12.32
C VAL A 9 -21.35 -1.72 12.86
N ASP A 10 -20.05 -1.45 12.81
CA ASP A 10 -18.94 -2.40 13.07
C ASP A 10 -18.49 -3.20 11.84
N GLY A 11 -18.35 -2.53 10.69
CA GLY A 11 -17.30 -2.88 9.74
C GLY A 11 -15.97 -2.39 10.31
N ASP A 12 -15.15 -3.28 10.85
CA ASP A 12 -13.83 -2.97 11.41
C ASP A 12 -12.88 -2.58 10.27
N GLN A 13 -13.13 -1.42 9.65
CA GLN A 13 -12.29 -0.88 8.59
C GLN A 13 -10.91 -0.62 9.18
N VAL A 14 -9.90 -1.22 8.54
CA VAL A 14 -8.51 -1.05 8.96
C VAL A 14 -7.87 0.02 8.10
N THR A 15 -7.06 0.87 8.74
CA THR A 15 -6.29 1.88 8.03
C THR A 15 -4.96 1.28 7.60
N LEU A 16 -4.77 1.07 6.29
CA LEU A 16 -3.46 0.68 5.75
C LEU A 16 -2.65 1.93 5.39
N ARG A 17 -1.42 1.97 5.87
CA ARG A 17 -0.44 3.01 5.51
C ARG A 17 0.43 2.50 4.39
N LEU A 18 0.02 2.82 3.18
CA LEU A 18 0.73 2.49 1.95
C LEU A 18 1.87 3.48 1.75
N LYS A 19 3.11 2.97 1.70
CA LYS A 19 4.30 3.80 1.53
C LYS A 19 5.01 3.47 0.21
N TYR A 20 5.44 4.52 -0.48
CA TYR A 20 6.31 4.45 -1.63
C TYR A 20 7.28 5.61 -1.56
N GLY A 21 8.56 5.32 -1.36
CA GLY A 21 9.56 6.36 -1.19
C GLY A 21 9.26 7.27 -0.01
N ILE A 22 9.19 8.58 -0.29
CA ILE A 22 8.75 9.62 0.64
C ILE A 22 7.22 9.76 0.76
N HIS A 23 6.46 9.14 -0.14
CA HIS A 23 5.01 9.26 -0.17
C HIS A 23 4.36 8.25 0.78
N THR A 24 3.48 8.77 1.65
CA THR A 24 2.63 7.94 2.51
C THR A 24 1.17 8.22 2.17
N VAL A 25 0.46 7.18 1.75
CA VAL A 25 -0.97 7.18 1.45
C VAL A 25 -1.67 6.35 2.52
N SER A 26 -2.66 6.94 3.20
CA SER A 26 -3.49 6.21 4.16
C SER A 26 -4.79 5.83 3.48
N LEU A 27 -5.07 4.54 3.38
CA LEU A 27 -6.26 4.00 2.76
C LEU A 27 -7.07 3.25 3.82
N PHE A 28 -8.36 3.58 3.93
CA PHE A 28 -9.31 2.83 4.74
C PHE A 28 -9.81 1.66 3.90
N VAL A 29 -9.57 0.44 4.38
CA VAL A 29 -9.98 -0.78 3.67
C VAL A 29 -10.79 -1.65 4.61
N ASP A 30 -11.80 -2.30 4.08
CA ASP A 30 -12.48 -3.34 4.84
C ASP A 30 -11.64 -4.64 4.84
N PRO A 31 -11.65 -5.40 5.94
CA PRO A 31 -10.94 -6.68 6.04
C PRO A 31 -11.38 -7.70 4.98
N ASP A 32 -12.62 -7.60 4.51
CA ASP A 32 -13.21 -8.39 3.43
C ASP A 32 -12.85 -7.90 2.03
N TRP A 33 -12.23 -6.72 1.88
CA TRP A 33 -11.78 -6.23 0.58
C TRP A 33 -10.66 -7.10 0.04
N THR A 34 -10.74 -7.37 -1.26
CA THR A 34 -9.67 -8.06 -1.97
C THR A 34 -8.58 -7.09 -2.38
N PHE A 35 -7.36 -7.58 -2.53
CA PHE A 35 -6.25 -6.75 -2.99
C PHE A 35 -6.52 -6.13 -4.36
N SER A 36 -7.26 -6.79 -5.24
CA SER A 36 -7.67 -6.18 -6.52
C SER A 36 -8.48 -4.88 -6.32
N HIS A 37 -9.35 -4.83 -5.32
CA HIS A 37 -10.09 -3.63 -4.98
C HIS A 37 -9.17 -2.57 -4.35
N VAL A 38 -8.32 -2.98 -3.41
CA VAL A 38 -7.33 -2.11 -2.75
C VAL A 38 -6.39 -1.46 -3.77
N THR A 39 -5.91 -2.21 -4.76
CA THR A 39 -5.07 -1.72 -5.86
C THR A 39 -5.77 -0.63 -6.65
N LYS A 40 -7.05 -0.83 -6.99
CA LYS A 40 -7.82 0.15 -7.76
C LYS A 40 -8.02 1.45 -7.01
N GLU A 41 -8.40 1.37 -5.73
CA GLU A 41 -8.57 2.54 -4.88
C GLU A 41 -7.24 3.28 -4.68
N LEU A 42 -6.15 2.55 -4.46
CA LEU A 42 -4.82 3.12 -4.37
C LEU A 42 -4.46 3.86 -5.65
N LEU A 43 -4.62 3.24 -6.83
CA LEU A 43 -4.32 3.87 -8.11
C LEU A 43 -5.17 5.13 -8.36
N ALA A 44 -6.45 5.09 -8.03
CA ALA A 44 -7.34 6.24 -8.15
C ALA A 44 -6.83 7.43 -7.30
N ILE A 45 -6.48 7.16 -6.03
CA ILE A 45 -5.92 8.19 -5.14
C ILE A 45 -4.58 8.68 -5.66
N LEU A 46 -3.72 7.79 -6.14
CA LEU A 46 -2.40 8.15 -6.66
C LEU A 46 -2.51 9.07 -7.88
N ARG A 47 -3.42 8.78 -8.81
CA ARG A 47 -3.67 9.63 -9.99
C ARG A 47 -4.24 10.99 -9.60
N GLU A 48 -5.13 11.03 -8.60
CA GLU A 48 -5.75 12.27 -8.13
C GLU A 48 -4.77 13.15 -7.33
N ARG A 49 -3.99 12.55 -6.43
CA ARG A 49 -3.04 13.26 -5.55
C ARG A 49 -1.71 13.55 -6.23
N TYR A 50 -1.23 12.65 -7.09
CA TYR A 50 0.09 12.70 -7.71
C TYR A 50 0.00 12.63 -9.24
N PRO A 51 -0.67 13.60 -9.89
CA PRO A 51 -0.79 13.64 -11.35
C PRO A 51 0.57 13.80 -12.05
N GLY A 52 1.61 14.28 -11.34
CA GLY A 52 2.98 14.40 -11.84
C GLY A 52 3.84 13.13 -11.69
N GLY A 53 3.28 12.05 -11.14
CA GLY A 53 4.01 10.83 -10.82
C GLY A 53 4.49 10.77 -9.37
N LEU A 54 4.97 9.60 -8.95
CA LEU A 54 5.46 9.29 -7.62
C LEU A 54 6.99 9.33 -7.58
N THR A 55 7.56 10.18 -6.73
CA THR A 55 9.01 10.27 -6.54
C THR A 55 9.47 9.34 -5.40
N PRO A 56 10.39 8.40 -5.64
CA PRO A 56 10.87 7.49 -4.60
C PRO A 56 11.71 8.23 -3.54
N SER A 57 12.53 9.21 -3.93
CA SER A 57 13.35 9.99 -3.01
C SER A 57 13.45 11.45 -3.44
N LEU A 58 13.77 12.35 -2.50
CA LEU A 58 13.98 13.77 -2.81
C LEU A 58 15.19 13.97 -3.74
N ASP A 59 16.18 13.10 -3.62
CA ASP A 59 17.41 13.06 -4.42
C ASP A 59 17.24 12.32 -5.76
N GLU A 60 16.17 11.53 -5.93
CA GLU A 60 15.86 10.83 -7.17
C GLU A 60 14.68 11.51 -7.90
N PRO A 61 14.95 12.37 -8.89
CA PRO A 61 13.91 13.05 -9.66
C PRO A 61 13.16 12.12 -10.63
N GLN A 62 13.45 10.81 -10.62
CA GLN A 62 12.75 9.83 -11.46
C GLN A 62 11.36 9.56 -10.88
N ALA A 63 10.46 10.53 -11.09
CA ALA A 63 9.05 10.38 -10.80
C ALA A 63 8.50 9.23 -11.66
N ARG A 64 8.04 8.18 -11.00
CA ARG A 64 7.36 7.10 -11.69
C ARG A 64 5.97 7.56 -12.05
N ALA A 65 5.71 7.72 -13.34
CA ALA A 65 4.38 8.06 -13.83
C ALA A 65 3.41 6.97 -13.39
N VAL A 66 2.27 7.39 -12.82
CA VAL A 66 1.19 6.47 -12.49
C VAL A 66 0.34 6.33 -13.76
N PRO A 67 0.35 5.18 -14.44
CA PRO A 67 -0.41 5.04 -15.68
C PRO A 67 -1.90 5.12 -15.40
N ASP A 68 -2.65 5.66 -16.37
CA ASP A 68 -4.10 5.86 -16.27
C ASP A 68 -4.88 4.55 -16.41
N SER A 69 -4.28 3.53 -17.02
CA SER A 69 -4.85 2.18 -17.12
C SER A 69 -4.39 1.29 -15.98
N ASP A 70 -5.35 0.78 -15.20
CA ASP A 70 -5.12 -0.29 -14.21
C ASP A 70 -4.70 -1.63 -14.84
N ALA A 71 -4.91 -1.82 -16.14
CA ALA A 71 -4.49 -3.02 -16.87
C ALA A 71 -2.99 -3.01 -17.27
N GLU A 72 -2.34 -1.85 -17.27
CA GLU A 72 -0.95 -1.70 -17.70
C GLU A 72 0.05 -1.72 -16.54
N VAL A 73 -0.46 -1.67 -15.30
CA VAL A 73 0.33 -1.59 -14.07
C VAL A 73 -0.03 -2.68 -13.08
N SER A 74 0.99 -3.39 -12.62
CA SER A 74 0.90 -4.33 -11.52
C SER A 74 1.42 -3.64 -10.26
N ILE A 75 0.68 -3.72 -9.16
CA ILE A 75 1.19 -3.25 -7.86
C ILE A 75 1.63 -4.44 -7.05
N VAL A 76 2.89 -4.43 -6.65
CA VAL A 76 3.42 -5.38 -5.69
C VAL A 76 3.45 -4.75 -4.33
N TYR A 77 2.98 -5.51 -3.34
CA TYR A 77 2.94 -5.10 -1.95
C TYR A 77 4.10 -5.71 -1.18
N GLY A 78 4.61 -4.95 -0.22
CA GLY A 78 5.66 -5.34 0.71
C GLY A 78 5.20 -5.01 2.13
N VAL A 79 5.52 -5.87 3.08
CA VAL A 79 5.29 -5.61 4.51
C VAL A 79 6.63 -5.68 5.22
N PHE A 80 6.74 -5.08 6.39
CA PHE A 80 7.95 -5.24 7.18
C PHE A 80 8.26 -6.72 7.41
N LYS A 81 9.52 -7.09 7.20
CA LYS A 81 9.97 -8.44 7.55
C LYS A 81 9.80 -8.69 9.06
N ASN A 82 10.00 -7.65 9.86
CA ASN A 82 9.69 -7.62 11.28
C ASN A 82 9.00 -6.30 11.63
N VAL A 83 7.75 -6.35 12.11
CA VAL A 83 6.99 -5.15 12.50
C VAL A 83 7.69 -4.38 13.63
N ASN A 84 8.47 -5.06 14.48
CA ASN A 84 9.21 -4.43 15.57
C ASN A 84 10.60 -3.92 15.14
N ASP A 85 11.11 -4.33 13.97
CA ASP A 85 12.44 -3.94 13.50
C ASP A 85 12.37 -3.56 12.00
N PRO A 86 12.02 -2.31 11.69
CA PRO A 86 11.93 -1.82 10.32
C PRO A 86 13.28 -1.89 9.58
N SER A 87 14.39 -1.93 10.32
CA SER A 87 15.76 -2.09 9.82
C SER A 87 16.03 -3.46 9.18
N GLN A 88 15.22 -4.50 9.50
CA GLN A 88 15.27 -5.79 8.80
C GLN A 88 14.85 -5.69 7.32
N GLY A 89 14.31 -4.54 6.92
CA GLY A 89 13.84 -4.27 5.56
C GLY A 89 12.45 -4.84 5.28
N TRP A 90 12.12 -4.82 3.98
CA TRP A 90 10.81 -5.19 3.47
C TRP A 90 10.78 -6.62 2.97
N LYS A 91 9.65 -7.29 3.18
CA LYS A 91 9.36 -8.60 2.61
C LYS A 91 8.19 -8.46 1.65
N LYS A 92 8.35 -8.96 0.42
CA LYS A 92 7.26 -9.04 -0.54
C LYS A 92 6.06 -9.78 0.06
N LEU A 93 4.93 -9.10 0.11
CA LEU A 93 3.64 -9.65 0.44
C LEU A 93 3.10 -10.30 -0.83
N ASN A 94 3.11 -11.63 -0.89
CA ASN A 94 2.50 -12.36 -2.01
C ASN A 94 0.98 -12.28 -1.89
N ALA A 95 0.40 -11.15 -2.31
CA ALA A 95 -1.02 -10.88 -2.31
C ALA A 95 -1.56 -11.02 -3.73
N LYS A 96 -2.43 -12.03 -3.93
CA LYS A 96 -3.14 -12.23 -5.18
C LYS A 96 -4.37 -11.33 -5.23
N ASP A 97 -4.88 -11.06 -6.42
CA ASP A 97 -6.10 -10.25 -6.63
C ASP A 97 -7.33 -10.70 -5.82
N LYS A 98 -7.39 -12.00 -5.50
CA LYS A 98 -8.49 -12.62 -4.74
C LYS A 98 -8.18 -12.79 -3.25
N ASP A 99 -6.95 -12.52 -2.82
CA ASP A 99 -6.62 -12.49 -1.39
C ASP A 99 -7.31 -11.31 -0.73
N THR A 100 -7.76 -11.49 0.50
CA THR A 100 -8.36 -10.43 1.31
C THR A 100 -7.33 -9.83 2.26
N VAL A 101 -7.57 -8.59 2.69
CA VAL A 101 -6.73 -7.88 3.68
C VAL A 101 -6.62 -8.69 4.97
N ALA A 102 -7.75 -9.22 5.46
CA ALA A 102 -7.78 -10.11 6.63
C ALA A 102 -6.97 -11.39 6.41
N GLY A 103 -7.03 -11.97 5.19
CA GLY A 103 -6.26 -13.16 4.83
C GLY A 103 -4.74 -12.96 4.92
N LYS A 104 -4.27 -11.72 4.80
CA LYS A 104 -2.84 -11.34 4.96
C LYS A 104 -2.46 -10.91 6.37
N LYS A 105 -3.37 -11.03 7.34
CA LYS A 105 -3.16 -10.58 8.74
C LYS A 105 -2.74 -9.11 8.83
N LEU A 106 -3.21 -8.29 7.91
CA LEU A 106 -3.03 -6.84 8.01
C LEU A 106 -4.04 -6.31 9.03
N THR A 107 -3.54 -5.62 10.04
CA THR A 107 -4.34 -4.98 11.10
C THR A 107 -4.44 -3.47 10.87
N ASP A 108 -5.23 -2.79 11.70
CA ASP A 108 -5.25 -1.33 11.70
C ASP A 108 -3.85 -0.73 11.88
N GLN A 109 -3.61 0.37 11.17
CA GLN A 109 -2.33 1.07 11.05
C GLN A 109 -1.17 0.24 10.46
N SER A 110 -1.44 -0.87 9.79
CA SER A 110 -0.38 -1.67 9.16
C SER A 110 0.36 -0.85 8.10
N VAL A 111 1.69 -0.87 8.17
CA VAL A 111 2.53 -0.23 7.16
C VAL A 111 2.81 -1.23 6.05
N VAL A 112 2.46 -0.84 4.83
CA VAL A 112 2.60 -1.65 3.63
C VAL A 112 3.40 -0.84 2.63
N ALA A 113 4.57 -1.29 2.24
CA ALA A 113 5.23 -0.77 1.06
C ALA A 113 4.45 -1.19 -0.19
N PHE A 114 4.35 -0.33 -1.19
CA PHE A 114 3.86 -0.73 -2.50
C PHE A 114 4.88 -0.30 -3.54
N ALA A 115 5.00 -1.06 -4.62
CA ALA A 115 5.81 -0.70 -5.77
C ALA A 115 4.97 -0.92 -7.02
N LEU A 116 5.00 0.07 -7.91
CA LEU A 116 4.40 -0.05 -9.24
C LEU A 116 5.33 -0.93 -10.08
N LEU A 117 4.78 -1.74 -10.98
CA LEU A 117 5.50 -2.52 -11.96
C LEU A 117 4.81 -2.32 -13.30
N ASP A 118 5.62 -2.08 -14.32
CA ASP A 118 5.15 -2.10 -15.69
C ASP A 118 4.80 -3.55 -16.06
N SER A 119 3.93 -3.72 -17.06
CA SER A 119 3.45 -5.05 -17.48
C SER A 119 4.57 -6.02 -17.91
N ASP A 120 5.78 -5.51 -18.19
CA ASP A 120 6.96 -6.27 -18.61
C ASP A 120 7.98 -6.49 -17.46
N ALA A 121 7.71 -5.94 -16.26
CA ALA A 121 8.64 -5.98 -15.15
C ALA A 121 8.39 -7.17 -14.21
N ASP A 122 9.45 -7.91 -13.87
CA ASP A 122 9.39 -9.06 -12.97
C ASP A 122 9.01 -8.64 -11.54
N GLU A 123 7.91 -9.21 -11.04
CA GLU A 123 7.45 -8.96 -9.68
C GLU A 123 8.45 -9.45 -8.61
N GLU A 124 9.36 -10.36 -8.95
CA GLU A 124 10.33 -10.96 -8.03
C GLU A 124 11.56 -10.07 -7.78
N ASP A 125 11.91 -9.17 -8.70
CA ASP A 125 13.06 -8.26 -8.57
C ASP A 125 12.68 -6.89 -7.98
N VAL A 126 11.42 -6.72 -7.55
CA VAL A 126 10.95 -5.42 -7.07
C VAL A 126 11.64 -5.04 -5.75
N GLN A 127 12.33 -3.90 -5.77
CA GLN A 127 12.83 -3.25 -4.56
C GLN A 127 11.80 -2.28 -4.02
N PHE A 128 11.46 -2.46 -2.74
CA PHE A 128 10.63 -1.51 -2.00
C PHE A 128 11.52 -0.41 -1.44
N ASP A 129 11.73 0.62 -2.25
CA ASP A 129 12.35 1.84 -1.76
C ASP A 129 11.30 2.62 -0.96
N VAL A 130 11.39 2.54 0.37
CA VAL A 130 10.53 3.29 1.27
C VAL A 130 11.42 4.02 2.24
N VAL A 131 11.37 5.35 2.14
CA VAL A 131 12.03 6.24 3.07
C VAL A 131 11.15 6.31 4.30
N LEU A 132 11.53 5.55 5.32
CA LEU A 132 10.99 5.76 6.64
C LEU A 132 11.72 6.96 7.23
N PRO A 133 11.01 7.97 7.76
CA PRO A 133 11.67 8.91 8.64
C PRO A 133 12.26 8.07 9.78
N THR A 134 13.59 7.99 9.83
CA THR A 134 14.27 7.54 11.03
C THR A 134 13.87 8.54 12.09
N LEU A 135 13.26 8.06 13.17
CA LEU A 135 13.18 8.82 14.41
C LEU A 135 14.60 8.82 15.01
N ASP A 136 15.54 9.43 14.30
CA ASP A 136 16.79 9.88 14.87
C ASP A 136 16.50 11.29 15.42
N ASP A 137 17.06 11.60 16.59
CA ASP A 137 16.80 12.76 17.44
C ASP A 137 15.71 12.61 18.52
N GLU A 138 15.80 11.60 19.39
CA GLU A 138 15.49 11.77 20.83
C GLU A 138 16.40 10.89 21.71
N ASP A 139 17.72 11.06 21.61
CA ASP A 139 18.67 10.67 22.68
C ASP A 139 19.77 11.74 22.76
N GLU A 140 19.46 12.88 23.40
CA GLU A 140 20.46 13.76 24.02
C GLU A 140 20.41 13.60 25.55
#